data_AF-A0A7C9EG89-F1
#
_entry.id   AF-A0A7C9EG89-F1
#
_cell.length_a   1.000
_cell.length_b   1.000
_cell.length_c   1.000
_cell.angle_alpha   90.00
_cell.angle_beta   90.00
_cell.angle_gamma   90.00
#
_symmetry.space_group_name_H-M   'P 1'
#
loop_
_entity.id
_entity.type
_entity.pdbx_description
1 polymer ?
#
loop_
_entity_poly.entity_id
_entity_poly.type
_entity_poly.pdbx_seq_one_letter_code
_entity_poly.pdbx_strand_id
1 'polypeptide(L)'
;MMKMKMKMKKKTKTEMEIEMKIIISEKIKPSTPTPPHLKTHKLSLLDQFFSVCEYRTPSVLFYGGGGGSVSRLRDSLSKTLSLFYPLAGRLTADASAINCTDEGAPFFIARANCSLAAFLGSPNRVELVPHFIPNHAVEPNEMVTGLVPLILQVSVFDCGGVAIGCQVLHKVLDGTSRTHFFKTWAAVAAGRGSDVVPPDFTAAISLFPPVDHGPEQPPVQVLRPIEGGGCMAKAFGFSPAAITALQAKGRSETVPQPTRVESVSGFIWKHLMAAAVIPVRTGSNS
;
A
#
# COMPACT_ATOMS: atom_id res chain seq x y z
N MET A 1 41.08 -30.84 -29.99
CA MET A 1 40.92 -29.90 -28.86
C MET A 1 39.45 -29.61 -28.65
N MET A 2 39.01 -29.79 -27.40
CA MET A 2 37.61 -29.83 -26.92
C MET A 2 36.81 -28.56 -27.23
N LYS A 3 35.62 -28.70 -27.83
CA LYS A 3 34.53 -27.71 -27.71
C LYS A 3 33.70 -28.05 -26.48
N MET A 4 33.91 -27.28 -25.40
CA MET A 4 33.15 -27.39 -24.17
C MET A 4 31.74 -26.80 -24.40
N LYS A 5 30.74 -27.66 -24.61
CA LYS A 5 29.32 -27.24 -24.59
C LYS A 5 28.92 -27.01 -23.14
N MET A 6 28.88 -25.75 -22.70
CA MET A 6 28.14 -25.36 -21.49
C MET A 6 26.65 -25.56 -21.77
N LYS A 7 26.10 -26.70 -21.33
CA LYS A 7 24.66 -26.87 -21.15
C LYS A 7 24.23 -25.97 -19.98
N MET A 8 23.68 -24.80 -20.28
CA MET A 8 22.84 -24.10 -19.32
C MET A 8 21.65 -25.01 -19.01
N LYS A 9 21.56 -25.49 -17.77
CA LYS A 9 20.38 -26.17 -17.25
C LYS A 9 19.21 -25.16 -17.26
N LYS A 10 18.38 -25.21 -18.31
CA LYS A 10 17.01 -24.69 -18.24
C LYS A 10 16.28 -25.51 -17.17
N LYS A 11 16.09 -24.91 -15.99
CA LYS A 11 14.98 -25.26 -15.09
C LYS A 11 14.02 -24.08 -15.11
N THR A 12 13.35 -23.90 -16.25
CA THR A 12 12.21 -22.99 -16.37
C THR A 12 11.09 -23.54 -15.50
N LYS A 13 11.01 -23.04 -14.26
CA LYS A 13 9.74 -23.06 -13.53
C LYS A 13 8.89 -22.03 -14.28
N THR A 14 7.90 -22.50 -15.03
CA THR A 14 7.08 -21.66 -15.91
C THR A 14 6.58 -20.44 -15.11
N GLU A 15 6.92 -19.24 -15.58
CA GLU A 15 6.41 -18.00 -15.01
C GLU A 15 4.90 -17.98 -15.19
N MET A 16 4.19 -17.54 -14.15
CA MET A 16 2.74 -17.44 -14.23
C MET A 16 2.37 -16.09 -14.85
N GLU A 17 1.42 -16.11 -15.77
CA GLU A 17 0.76 -14.91 -16.27
C GLU A 17 -0.63 -14.82 -15.64
N ILE A 18 -1.04 -13.61 -15.25
CA ILE A 18 -2.39 -13.34 -14.75
C ILE A 18 -3.05 -12.37 -15.72
N GLU A 19 -4.23 -12.75 -16.18
CA GLU A 19 -5.15 -11.83 -16.83
C GLU A 19 -6.16 -11.34 -15.80
N MET A 20 -6.26 -10.01 -15.67
CA MET A 20 -7.21 -9.36 -14.77
C MET A 20 -8.32 -8.72 -15.59
N LYS A 21 -9.56 -9.18 -15.41
CA LYS A 21 -10.73 -8.60 -16.08
C LYS A 21 -11.60 -7.83 -15.09
N ILE A 22 -11.71 -6.51 -15.27
CA ILE A 22 -12.65 -5.69 -14.52
C ILE A 22 -14.07 -6.00 -14.99
N ILE A 23 -14.95 -6.31 -14.04
CA ILE A 23 -16.36 -6.64 -14.26
C ILE A 23 -17.25 -5.46 -13.88
N ILE A 24 -16.95 -4.80 -12.76
CA ILE A 24 -17.72 -3.67 -12.24
C ILE A 24 -16.76 -2.53 -11.91
N SER A 25 -17.20 -1.31 -12.21
CA SER A 25 -16.59 -0.04 -11.82
C SER A 25 -17.69 0.86 -11.27
N GLU A 26 -17.58 1.24 -10.00
CA GLU A 26 -18.54 2.12 -9.34
C GLU A 26 -17.86 3.05 -8.33
N LYS A 27 -18.62 4.00 -7.78
CA LYS A 27 -18.16 4.87 -6.69
C LYS A 27 -19.00 4.61 -5.44
N ILE A 28 -18.36 4.21 -4.36
CA ILE A 28 -19.04 3.92 -3.10
C ILE A 28 -19.08 5.18 -2.26
N LYS A 29 -20.30 5.64 -1.96
CA LYS A 29 -20.57 6.81 -1.14
C LYS A 29 -20.79 6.41 0.33
N PRO A 30 -20.58 7.33 1.28
CA PRO A 30 -21.01 7.13 2.66
C PRO A 30 -22.50 6.78 2.74
N SER A 31 -22.86 5.87 3.64
CA SER A 31 -24.26 5.45 3.85
C SER A 31 -25.14 6.55 4.47
N THR A 32 -24.52 7.41 5.27
CA THR A 32 -25.09 8.64 5.83
C THR A 32 -24.31 9.84 5.27
N PRO A 33 -24.98 10.92 4.84
CA PRO A 33 -24.31 12.11 4.35
C PRO A 33 -23.38 12.73 5.39
N THR A 34 -22.24 13.27 4.94
CA THR A 34 -21.32 14.00 5.82
C THR A 34 -22.01 15.27 6.36
N PRO A 35 -22.06 15.49 7.68
CA PRO A 35 -22.67 16.67 8.28
C PRO A 35 -22.06 17.99 7.76
N PRO A 36 -22.82 19.10 7.70
CA PRO A 36 -22.33 20.38 7.17
C PRO A 36 -21.03 20.89 7.80
N HIS A 37 -20.88 20.72 9.12
CA HIS A 37 -19.69 21.14 9.86
C HIS A 37 -18.44 20.26 9.62
N LEU A 38 -18.60 19.12 8.94
CA LEU A 38 -17.51 18.18 8.60
C LEU A 38 -17.21 18.17 7.08
N LYS A 39 -17.79 19.09 6.31
CA LYS A 39 -17.60 19.15 4.84
C LYS A 39 -16.17 19.50 4.41
N THR A 40 -15.34 19.99 5.32
CA THR A 40 -13.92 20.23 5.08
C THR A 40 -13.12 19.61 6.22
N HIS A 41 -12.21 18.70 5.87
CA HIS A 41 -11.24 18.15 6.80
C HIS A 41 -9.87 18.77 6.52
N LYS A 42 -9.42 19.68 7.39
CA LYS A 42 -8.08 20.26 7.28
C LYS A 42 -7.03 19.21 7.60
N LEU A 43 -5.98 19.14 6.79
CA LEU A 43 -4.83 18.28 7.03
C LEU A 43 -3.93 18.93 8.08
N SER A 44 -3.43 18.15 9.04
CA SER A 44 -2.54 18.65 10.08
C SER A 44 -1.20 19.12 9.48
N LEU A 45 -0.39 19.87 10.25
CA LEU A 45 0.93 20.28 9.78
C LEU A 45 1.80 19.09 9.33
N LEU A 46 1.72 17.95 10.04
CA LEU A 46 2.45 16.73 9.66
C LEU A 46 1.98 16.19 8.30
N ASP A 47 0.68 16.20 8.06
CA ASP A 47 0.09 15.74 6.80
C ASP A 47 0.47 16.68 5.63
N GLN A 48 0.57 17.98 5.91
CA GLN A 48 1.01 19.00 4.95
C GLN A 48 2.48 18.83 4.57
N PHE A 49 3.35 18.36 5.47
CA PHE A 49 4.77 18.07 5.19
C PHE A 49 4.99 16.92 4.21
N PHE A 50 4.08 15.93 4.16
CA PHE A 50 4.22 14.85 3.19
C PHE A 50 4.11 15.40 1.77
N SER A 51 5.19 15.24 0.98
CA SER A 51 5.21 15.67 -0.41
C SER A 51 4.15 14.91 -1.19
N VAL A 52 3.46 15.66 -2.03
CA VAL A 52 2.47 15.11 -2.93
C VAL A 52 3.06 14.07 -3.90
N CYS A 53 4.35 14.10 -4.23
CA CYS A 53 4.95 13.21 -5.25
C CYS A 53 4.85 11.68 -5.02
N GLU A 54 4.45 11.21 -3.84
CA GLU A 54 4.21 9.79 -3.52
C GLU A 54 2.75 9.53 -3.11
N TYR A 55 1.80 10.16 -3.80
CA TYR A 55 0.40 10.34 -3.43
C TYR A 55 -0.26 9.17 -2.68
N ARG A 56 -0.39 8.01 -3.32
CA ARG A 56 -1.16 6.89 -2.78
C ARG A 56 -0.25 5.69 -2.55
N THR A 57 -0.24 5.20 -1.33
CA THR A 57 0.53 4.01 -1.00
C THR A 57 -0.32 2.77 -1.21
N PRO A 58 0.14 1.82 -2.04
CA PRO A 58 -0.63 0.64 -2.37
C PRO A 58 -0.56 -0.39 -1.24
N SER A 59 -1.60 -1.20 -1.11
CA SER A 59 -1.56 -2.43 -0.33
C SER A 59 -2.51 -3.48 -0.91
N VAL A 60 -2.24 -4.76 -0.64
CA VAL A 60 -3.11 -5.86 -1.04
C VAL A 60 -3.24 -6.87 0.09
N LEU A 61 -4.45 -7.34 0.32
CA LEU A 61 -4.77 -8.39 1.30
C LEU A 61 -5.37 -9.59 0.57
N PHE A 62 -4.83 -10.79 0.80
CA PHE A 62 -5.29 -12.03 0.18
C PHE A 62 -6.04 -12.90 1.18
N TYR A 63 -7.20 -13.40 0.78
CA TYR A 63 -8.08 -14.23 1.60
C TYR A 63 -8.45 -15.51 0.87
N GLY A 64 -8.38 -16.64 1.58
CA GLY A 64 -8.87 -17.93 1.07
C GLY A 64 -10.38 -17.94 0.82
N GLY A 65 -10.86 -18.96 0.11
CA GLY A 65 -12.29 -19.15 -0.14
C GLY A 65 -13.06 -19.36 1.17
N GLY A 66 -14.21 -18.68 1.32
CA GLY A 66 -14.98 -18.71 2.56
C GLY A 66 -16.35 -18.01 2.52
N GLY A 67 -16.90 -17.74 1.33
CA GLY A 67 -18.30 -17.27 1.21
C GLY A 67 -18.55 -15.79 1.52
N GLY A 68 -17.52 -14.93 1.50
CA GLY A 68 -17.71 -13.48 1.57
C GLY A 68 -18.41 -12.96 0.31
N SER A 69 -19.62 -12.42 0.44
CA SER A 69 -20.32 -11.80 -0.69
C SER A 69 -19.70 -10.45 -1.04
N VAL A 70 -19.44 -10.22 -2.32
CA VAL A 70 -18.99 -8.92 -2.83
C VAL A 70 -19.99 -7.80 -2.49
N SER A 71 -21.30 -8.12 -2.48
CA SER A 71 -22.34 -7.15 -2.04
C SER A 71 -22.12 -6.72 -0.59
N ARG A 72 -21.73 -7.65 0.29
CA ARG A 72 -21.45 -7.36 1.70
C ARG A 72 -20.24 -6.43 1.84
N LEU A 73 -19.18 -6.64 1.04
CA LEU A 73 -18.01 -5.75 1.03
C LEU A 73 -18.41 -4.33 0.61
N ARG A 74 -19.23 -4.20 -0.42
CA ARG A 74 -19.74 -2.92 -0.91
C ARG A 74 -20.58 -2.18 0.14
N ASP A 75 -21.58 -2.86 0.70
CA ASP A 75 -22.53 -2.24 1.63
C ASP A 75 -21.85 -1.87 2.96
N SER A 76 -20.92 -2.71 3.42
CA SER A 76 -20.11 -2.42 4.61
C SER A 76 -19.08 -1.31 4.37
N LEU A 77 -18.55 -1.17 3.16
CA LEU A 77 -17.68 -0.05 2.81
C LEU A 77 -18.45 1.27 2.87
N SER A 78 -19.66 1.31 2.33
CA SER A 78 -20.53 2.50 2.40
C SER A 78 -20.78 2.94 3.85
N LYS A 79 -21.06 1.98 4.76
CA LYS A 79 -21.18 2.25 6.20
C LYS A 79 -19.88 2.71 6.83
N THR A 80 -18.75 2.11 6.44
CA THR A 80 -17.43 2.48 6.98
C THR A 80 -17.02 3.88 6.53
N LEU A 81 -17.34 4.27 5.28
CA LEU A 81 -17.09 5.61 4.76
C LEU A 81 -17.90 6.69 5.46
N SER A 82 -18.99 6.36 6.16
CA SER A 82 -19.66 7.32 7.05
C SER A 82 -18.83 7.67 8.27
N LEU A 83 -18.02 6.73 8.76
CA LEU A 83 -17.07 6.96 9.85
C LEU A 83 -15.78 7.62 9.32
N PHE A 84 -15.30 7.17 8.16
CA PHE A 84 -14.10 7.68 7.49
C PHE A 84 -14.46 8.59 6.32
N TYR A 85 -15.31 9.58 6.59
CA TYR A 85 -15.89 10.46 5.58
C TYR A 85 -14.88 11.21 4.69
N PRO A 86 -13.67 11.60 5.16
CA PRO A 86 -12.69 12.21 4.27
C PRO A 86 -12.29 11.30 3.11
N LEU A 87 -12.35 9.97 3.27
CA LEU A 87 -11.96 9.03 2.23
C LEU A 87 -12.90 9.03 1.01
N ALA A 88 -14.11 9.57 1.15
CA ALA A 88 -15.07 9.75 0.07
C ALA A 88 -15.03 11.15 -0.57
N GLY A 89 -14.09 12.00 -0.14
CA GLY A 89 -13.92 13.38 -0.60
C GLY A 89 -12.89 13.56 -1.72
N ARG A 90 -12.37 14.78 -1.82
CA ARG A 90 -11.37 15.21 -2.82
C ARG A 90 -10.32 16.12 -2.19
N LEU A 91 -9.06 15.92 -2.53
CA LEU A 91 -7.98 16.82 -2.11
C LEU A 91 -8.17 18.23 -2.70
N THR A 92 -7.95 19.26 -1.90
CA THR A 92 -7.96 20.66 -2.35
C THR A 92 -6.77 20.97 -3.25
N ALA A 93 -6.87 22.05 -4.04
CA ALA A 93 -5.81 22.42 -4.99
C ALA A 93 -4.46 22.75 -4.33
N ASP A 94 -4.51 23.30 -3.13
CA ASP A 94 -3.35 23.63 -2.29
C ASP A 94 -2.85 22.43 -1.46
N ALA A 95 -3.47 21.25 -1.59
CA ALA A 95 -3.16 20.04 -0.84
C ALA A 95 -3.18 20.20 0.69
N SER A 96 -3.93 21.18 1.21
CA SER A 96 -4.02 21.50 2.64
C SER A 96 -5.24 20.88 3.34
N ALA A 97 -6.23 20.41 2.58
CA ALA A 97 -7.48 19.90 3.12
C ALA A 97 -8.15 18.87 2.18
N ILE A 98 -9.13 18.15 2.72
CA ILE A 98 -10.05 17.30 1.96
C ILE A 98 -11.43 17.95 1.95
N ASN A 99 -11.94 18.23 0.74
CA ASN A 99 -13.34 18.54 0.51
C ASN A 99 -14.16 17.26 0.63
N CYS A 100 -14.91 17.11 1.72
CA CYS A 100 -15.72 15.93 2.04
C CYS A 100 -17.08 16.00 1.32
N THR A 101 -17.03 15.90 -0.02
CA THR A 101 -18.18 16.08 -0.93
C THR A 101 -19.11 14.87 -1.03
N ASP A 102 -18.76 13.74 -0.41
CA ASP A 102 -19.48 12.46 -0.53
C ASP A 102 -19.60 11.95 -1.99
N GLU A 103 -18.70 12.39 -2.88
CA GLU A 103 -18.67 11.89 -4.26
C GLU A 103 -18.32 10.38 -4.33
N GLY A 104 -17.68 9.87 -3.28
CA GLY A 104 -17.41 8.45 -3.09
C GLY A 104 -16.01 8.02 -3.52
N ALA A 105 -15.65 6.82 -3.07
CA ALA A 105 -14.39 6.15 -3.38
C ALA A 105 -14.58 5.19 -4.58
N PRO A 106 -13.75 5.26 -5.64
CA PRO A 106 -13.76 4.29 -6.72
C PRO A 106 -13.54 2.87 -6.22
N PHE A 107 -14.39 1.97 -6.69
CA PHE A 107 -14.46 0.59 -6.26
C PHE A 107 -14.63 -0.30 -7.49
N PHE A 108 -13.69 -1.22 -7.67
CA PHE A 108 -13.64 -2.12 -8.81
C PHE A 108 -13.82 -3.56 -8.36
N ILE A 109 -14.54 -4.34 -9.15
CA ILE A 109 -14.60 -5.79 -8.98
C ILE A 109 -14.00 -6.41 -10.22
N ALA A 110 -12.99 -7.25 -10.03
CA ALA A 110 -12.28 -7.93 -11.10
C ALA A 110 -12.28 -9.45 -10.90
N ARG A 111 -12.07 -10.19 -11.99
CA ARG A 111 -11.82 -11.64 -11.96
C ARG A 111 -10.40 -11.92 -12.41
N ALA A 112 -9.70 -12.72 -11.62
CA ALA A 112 -8.38 -13.25 -11.95
C ALA A 112 -8.55 -14.67 -12.51
N ASN A 113 -7.96 -14.94 -13.68
CA ASN A 113 -8.01 -16.23 -14.38
C ASN A 113 -7.11 -17.32 -13.77
N CYS A 114 -6.95 -17.32 -12.44
CA CYS A 114 -6.16 -18.32 -11.73
C CYS A 114 -6.75 -18.61 -10.34
N SER A 115 -6.25 -19.66 -9.70
CA SER A 115 -6.53 -19.92 -8.28
C SER A 115 -5.57 -19.13 -7.38
N LEU A 116 -6.02 -18.75 -6.19
CA LEU A 116 -5.17 -18.06 -5.21
C LEU A 116 -3.94 -18.91 -4.83
N ALA A 117 -4.10 -20.23 -4.71
CA ALA A 117 -3.00 -21.13 -4.39
C ALA A 117 -1.93 -21.16 -5.49
N ALA A 118 -2.34 -21.17 -6.76
CA ALA A 118 -1.40 -21.08 -7.89
C ALA A 118 -0.61 -19.76 -7.84
N PHE A 119 -1.28 -18.64 -7.60
CA PHE A 119 -0.62 -17.34 -7.44
C PHE A 119 0.39 -17.31 -6.30
N LEU A 120 0.00 -17.72 -5.10
CA LEU A 120 0.88 -17.71 -3.93
C LEU A 120 2.10 -18.63 -4.10
N GLY A 121 1.93 -19.74 -4.84
CA GLY A 121 3.00 -20.68 -5.18
C GLY A 121 3.93 -20.22 -6.30
N SER A 122 3.60 -19.14 -7.00
CA SER A 122 4.33 -18.68 -8.18
C SER A 122 5.73 -18.11 -7.82
N PRO A 123 6.78 -18.44 -8.59
CA PRO A 123 8.11 -17.86 -8.39
C PRO A 123 8.15 -16.34 -8.64
N ASN A 124 7.36 -15.84 -9.60
CA ASN A 124 7.26 -14.41 -9.94
C ASN A 124 6.11 -13.69 -9.20
N ARG A 125 5.63 -14.23 -8.07
CA ARG A 125 4.47 -13.67 -7.34
C ARG A 125 4.60 -12.18 -7.02
N VAL A 126 5.81 -11.69 -6.71
CA VAL A 126 6.05 -10.29 -6.32
C VAL A 126 5.83 -9.35 -7.50
N GLU A 127 6.23 -9.77 -8.70
CA GLU A 127 6.04 -9.04 -9.96
C GLU A 127 4.58 -9.01 -10.38
N LEU A 128 3.78 -9.97 -9.91
CA LEU A 128 2.36 -10.09 -10.22
C LEU A 128 1.45 -9.31 -9.26
N VAL A 129 1.90 -9.00 -8.03
CA VAL A 129 1.15 -8.20 -7.04
C VAL A 129 0.52 -6.91 -7.61
N PRO A 130 1.21 -6.12 -8.47
CA PRO A 130 0.65 -4.92 -9.07
C PRO A 130 -0.69 -5.10 -9.80
N HIS A 131 -0.99 -6.28 -10.35
CA HIS A 131 -2.27 -6.56 -11.02
C HIS A 131 -3.47 -6.52 -10.07
N PHE A 132 -3.24 -6.69 -8.77
CA PHE A 132 -4.27 -6.67 -7.74
C PHE A 132 -4.47 -5.29 -7.11
N ILE A 133 -3.66 -4.31 -7.48
CA ILE A 133 -3.75 -2.92 -7.03
C ILE A 133 -4.49 -2.13 -8.13
N PRO A 134 -5.38 -1.17 -7.79
CA PRO A 134 -6.16 -0.40 -8.77
C PRO A 134 -5.33 0.67 -9.53
N ASN A 135 -4.12 0.33 -9.99
CA ASN A 135 -3.22 1.25 -10.70
C ASN A 135 -3.83 1.79 -12.01
N HIS A 136 -4.72 1.01 -12.64
CA HIS A 136 -5.44 1.41 -13.85
C HIS A 136 -6.38 2.62 -13.64
N ALA A 137 -6.70 2.96 -12.40
CA ALA A 137 -7.57 4.08 -12.03
C ALA A 137 -6.78 5.34 -11.65
N VAL A 138 -5.45 5.32 -11.81
CA VAL A 138 -4.55 6.43 -11.49
C VAL A 138 -3.87 6.90 -12.77
N GLU A 139 -4.06 8.17 -13.10
CA GLU A 139 -3.45 8.77 -14.28
C GLU A 139 -1.98 9.13 -14.00
N PRO A 140 -1.05 8.88 -14.93
CA PRO A 140 0.39 9.18 -14.74
C PRO A 140 0.69 10.66 -14.43
N ASN A 141 -0.21 11.58 -14.79
CA ASN A 141 -0.10 13.03 -14.57
C ASN A 141 -1.34 13.59 -13.84
N GLU A 142 -1.93 12.82 -12.92
CA GLU A 142 -3.10 13.26 -12.15
C GLU A 142 -2.77 14.58 -11.42
N MET A 143 -3.62 15.59 -11.61
CA MET A 143 -3.46 16.87 -10.90
C MET A 143 -3.70 16.65 -9.41
N VAL A 144 -2.98 17.41 -8.57
CA VAL A 144 -3.16 17.39 -7.11
C VAL A 144 -4.59 17.77 -6.70
N THR A 145 -5.17 18.74 -7.42
CA THR A 145 -6.57 19.14 -7.23
C THR A 145 -7.50 17.99 -7.59
N GLY A 146 -8.40 17.63 -6.69
CA GLY A 146 -9.40 16.61 -6.97
C GLY A 146 -8.92 15.18 -6.76
N LEU A 147 -7.71 14.97 -6.23
CA LEU A 147 -7.23 13.61 -5.96
C LEU A 147 -8.16 12.88 -5.00
N VAL A 148 -8.49 11.66 -5.37
CA VAL A 148 -9.33 10.78 -4.54
C VAL A 148 -8.50 10.14 -3.42
N PRO A 149 -8.91 10.21 -2.15
CA PRO A 149 -8.11 9.66 -1.06
C PRO A 149 -8.07 8.14 -0.97
N LEU A 150 -9.08 7.44 -1.51
CA LEU A 150 -9.19 5.98 -1.44
C LEU A 150 -9.66 5.41 -2.79
N ILE A 151 -8.93 4.41 -3.27
CA ILE A 151 -9.30 3.59 -4.45
C ILE A 151 -9.20 2.13 -4.03
N LEU A 152 -10.18 1.30 -4.40
CA LEU A 152 -10.27 -0.10 -4.00
C LEU A 152 -10.53 -1.02 -5.21
N GLN A 153 -9.90 -2.20 -5.21
CA GLN A 153 -10.19 -3.28 -6.14
C GLN A 153 -10.37 -4.59 -5.37
N VAL A 154 -11.49 -5.27 -5.62
CA VAL A 154 -11.75 -6.63 -5.15
C VAL A 154 -11.57 -7.58 -6.32
N SER A 155 -10.54 -8.40 -6.29
CA SER A 155 -10.25 -9.39 -7.34
C SER A 155 -10.65 -10.78 -6.87
N VAL A 156 -11.55 -11.44 -7.59
CA VAL A 156 -12.03 -12.78 -7.27
C VAL A 156 -11.28 -13.81 -8.12
N PHE A 157 -10.65 -14.78 -7.47
CA PHE A 157 -9.94 -15.89 -8.10
C PHE A 157 -10.92 -17.02 -8.48
N ASP A 158 -10.54 -17.89 -9.41
CA ASP A 158 -11.39 -19.01 -9.87
C ASP A 158 -11.77 -19.98 -8.75
N CYS A 159 -10.92 -20.11 -7.73
CA CYS A 159 -11.19 -20.92 -6.55
C CYS A 159 -12.08 -20.23 -5.50
N GLY A 160 -12.64 -19.06 -5.80
CA GLY A 160 -13.42 -18.24 -4.88
C GLY A 160 -12.59 -17.50 -3.81
N GLY A 161 -11.26 -17.55 -3.90
CA GLY A 161 -10.38 -16.70 -3.11
C GLY A 161 -10.53 -15.23 -3.52
N VAL A 162 -10.11 -14.30 -2.66
CA VAL A 162 -10.26 -12.85 -2.90
C VAL A 162 -8.96 -12.12 -2.60
N ALA A 163 -8.58 -11.18 -3.46
CA ALA A 163 -7.62 -10.13 -3.17
C ALA A 163 -8.35 -8.80 -3.01
N ILE A 164 -8.07 -8.07 -1.94
CA ILE A 164 -8.53 -6.69 -1.74
C ILE A 164 -7.30 -5.79 -1.87
N GLY A 165 -7.17 -5.14 -3.02
CA GLY A 165 -6.17 -4.11 -3.26
C GLY A 165 -6.71 -2.73 -2.97
N CYS A 166 -5.86 -1.86 -2.45
CA CYS A 166 -6.20 -0.45 -2.28
C CYS A 166 -5.04 0.47 -2.61
N GLN A 167 -5.37 1.72 -2.89
CA GLN A 167 -4.46 2.84 -2.89
C GLN A 167 -5.04 3.92 -1.99
N VAL A 168 -4.25 4.35 -1.00
CA VAL A 168 -4.67 5.31 0.03
C VAL A 168 -3.74 6.52 0.00
N LEU A 169 -4.31 7.72 -0.10
CA LEU A 169 -3.57 8.97 -0.03
C LEU A 169 -2.89 9.09 1.33
N HIS A 170 -1.56 9.05 1.36
CA HIS A 170 -0.80 8.96 2.61
C HIS A 170 -0.93 10.25 3.47
N LYS A 171 -1.28 11.39 2.84
CA LYS A 171 -1.61 12.63 3.55
C LYS A 171 -2.88 12.51 4.42
N VAL A 172 -3.71 11.50 4.22
CA VAL A 172 -4.95 11.31 4.99
C VAL A 172 -4.80 10.18 6.00
N LEU A 173 -4.09 9.11 5.65
CA LEU A 173 -3.89 7.96 6.52
C LEU A 173 -2.43 7.46 6.49
N ASP A 174 -1.80 7.49 7.66
CA ASP A 174 -0.58 6.74 7.95
C ASP A 174 -0.84 5.21 8.05
N GLY A 175 0.19 4.44 8.37
CA GLY A 175 0.07 2.98 8.51
C GLY A 175 -0.90 2.54 9.63
N THR A 176 -0.96 3.27 10.74
CA THR A 176 -1.79 2.94 11.89
C THR A 176 -3.26 3.21 11.61
N SER A 177 -3.57 4.41 11.14
CA SER A 177 -4.91 4.86 10.77
C SER A 177 -5.47 4.07 9.58
N ARG A 178 -4.64 3.66 8.61
CA ARG A 178 -5.03 2.70 7.57
C ARG A 178 -5.39 1.33 8.13
N THR A 179 -4.59 0.82 9.05
CA THR A 179 -4.89 -0.46 9.72
C THR A 179 -6.21 -0.36 10.49
N HIS A 180 -6.45 0.78 11.13
CA HIS A 180 -7.71 1.06 11.81
C HIS A 180 -8.89 1.05 10.81
N PHE A 181 -8.78 1.76 9.68
CA PHE A 181 -9.80 1.71 8.61
C PHE A 181 -10.14 0.28 8.17
N PHE A 182 -9.15 -0.56 7.89
CA PHE A 182 -9.40 -1.94 7.47
C PHE A 182 -10.02 -2.81 8.57
N LYS A 183 -9.59 -2.64 9.82
CA LYS A 183 -10.20 -3.34 10.96
C LYS A 183 -11.65 -2.91 11.15
N THR A 184 -11.95 -1.63 11.04
CA THR A 184 -13.31 -1.09 11.10
C THR A 184 -14.15 -1.65 9.97
N TRP A 185 -13.66 -1.61 8.74
CA TRP A 185 -14.37 -2.15 7.59
C TRP A 185 -14.67 -3.65 7.75
N ALA A 186 -13.69 -4.44 8.18
CA ALA A 186 -13.87 -5.86 8.43
C ALA A 186 -14.89 -6.13 9.55
N ALA A 187 -14.87 -5.35 10.64
CA ALA A 187 -15.83 -5.48 11.73
C ALA A 187 -17.26 -5.12 11.27
N VAL A 188 -17.43 -4.03 10.53
CA VAL A 188 -18.71 -3.62 9.94
C VAL A 188 -19.21 -4.68 8.96
N ALA A 189 -18.34 -5.23 8.11
CA ALA A 189 -18.68 -6.33 7.20
C ALA A 189 -19.10 -7.60 7.96
N ALA A 190 -18.55 -7.84 9.13
CA ALA A 190 -18.91 -8.95 10.01
C ALA A 190 -20.15 -8.67 10.88
N GLY A 191 -20.83 -7.52 10.73
CA GLY A 191 -21.98 -7.13 11.56
C GLY A 191 -21.62 -6.68 12.98
N ARG A 192 -20.34 -6.43 13.26
CA ARG A 192 -19.79 -6.01 14.56
C ARG A 192 -19.36 -4.55 14.56
N GLY A 193 -20.07 -3.70 13.81
CA GLY A 193 -19.73 -2.29 13.66
C GLY A 193 -19.82 -1.50 14.98
N SER A 194 -20.65 -1.95 15.92
CA SER A 194 -20.81 -1.37 17.26
C SER A 194 -19.56 -1.50 18.13
N ASP A 195 -18.70 -2.48 17.84
CA ASP A 195 -17.53 -2.80 18.67
C ASP A 195 -16.32 -1.94 18.30
N VAL A 196 -16.45 -1.12 17.24
CA VAL A 196 -15.35 -0.33 16.70
C VAL A 196 -15.35 1.06 17.32
N VAL A 197 -14.19 1.47 17.83
CA VAL A 197 -13.93 2.86 18.18
C VAL A 197 -13.94 3.70 16.89
N PRO A 198 -14.76 4.77 16.80
CA PRO A 198 -14.74 5.66 15.63
C PRO A 198 -13.38 6.36 15.46
N PRO A 199 -12.98 6.73 14.22
CA PRO A 199 -11.79 7.51 14.00
C PRO A 199 -11.94 8.93 14.58
N ASP A 200 -10.87 9.47 15.16
CA ASP A 200 -10.80 10.88 15.57
C ASP A 200 -9.98 11.68 14.54
N PHE A 201 -10.68 12.52 13.77
CA PHE A 201 -10.08 13.41 12.77
C PHE A 201 -9.66 14.78 13.32
N THR A 202 -9.77 15.01 14.63
CA THR A 202 -9.47 16.29 15.29
C THR A 202 -8.15 16.27 16.08
N ALA A 203 -7.76 15.13 16.64
CA ALA A 203 -6.55 15.02 17.46
C ALA A 203 -5.28 15.49 16.75
N ALA A 204 -5.05 15.04 15.50
CA ALA A 204 -3.86 15.43 14.73
C ALA A 204 -3.82 16.94 14.45
N ILE A 205 -4.97 17.53 14.11
CA ILE A 205 -5.11 18.98 13.88
C ILE A 205 -4.84 19.76 15.17
N SER A 206 -5.32 19.27 16.31
CA SER A 206 -5.10 19.93 17.61
C SER A 206 -3.64 19.88 18.07
N LEU A 207 -2.95 18.77 17.82
CA LEU A 207 -1.54 18.59 18.21
C LEU A 207 -0.57 19.27 17.22
N PHE A 208 -0.93 19.29 15.94
CA PHE A 208 -0.14 19.82 14.85
C PHE A 208 -1.00 20.78 13.99
N PRO A 209 -1.24 22.01 14.47
CA PRO A 209 -2.13 22.95 13.81
C PRO A 209 -1.76 23.22 12.35
N PRO A 210 -2.72 23.22 11.42
CA PRO A 210 -2.48 23.49 10.01
C PRO A 210 -1.97 24.91 9.79
N VAL A 211 -1.15 25.10 8.75
CA VAL A 211 -0.77 26.42 8.25
C VAL A 211 -1.48 26.68 6.92
N ASP A 212 -1.89 27.93 6.67
CA ASP A 212 -2.65 28.31 5.47
C ASP A 212 -1.80 28.24 4.18
N HIS A 213 -0.49 28.35 4.34
CA HIS A 213 0.50 28.10 3.32
C HIS A 213 1.43 27.01 3.86
N GLY A 214 1.11 25.76 3.52
CA GLY A 214 1.99 24.62 3.79
C GLY A 214 3.43 24.93 3.35
N PRO A 215 4.43 24.22 3.90
CA PRO A 215 5.81 24.35 3.42
C PRO A 215 5.82 24.24 1.89
N GLU A 216 6.56 25.13 1.21
CA GLU A 216 6.70 25.10 -0.25
C GLU A 216 7.01 23.67 -0.67
N GLN A 217 6.03 23.04 -1.31
CA GLN A 217 6.24 21.69 -1.81
C GLN A 217 7.15 21.83 -3.03
N PRO A 218 8.22 21.02 -3.13
CA PRO A 218 9.01 21.01 -4.35
C PRO A 218 8.05 20.80 -5.53
N PRO A 219 8.30 21.45 -6.70
CA PRO A 219 7.50 21.21 -7.89
C PRO A 219 7.38 19.71 -8.07
N VAL A 220 6.20 19.23 -8.49
CA VAL A 220 5.89 17.81 -8.64
C VAL A 220 6.87 17.18 -9.63
N GLN A 221 8.07 16.88 -9.16
CA GLN A 221 8.99 15.97 -9.79
C GLN A 221 8.38 14.65 -9.42
N VAL A 222 7.48 14.17 -10.28
CA VAL A 222 7.16 12.76 -10.36
C VAL A 222 8.50 12.07 -10.18
N LEU A 223 8.73 11.46 -9.01
CA LEU A 223 9.79 10.49 -8.85
C LEU A 223 9.35 9.38 -9.78
N ARG A 224 9.65 9.55 -11.07
CA ARG A 224 9.46 8.51 -12.05
C ARG A 224 10.21 7.34 -11.44
N PRO A 225 9.62 6.14 -11.38
CA PRO A 225 10.44 4.96 -11.32
C PRO A 225 11.50 5.19 -12.39
N ILE A 226 12.78 5.22 -12.01
CA ILE A 226 13.86 5.49 -12.95
C ILE A 226 13.64 4.53 -14.12
N GLU A 227 13.13 5.02 -15.25
CA GLU A 227 12.91 4.20 -16.43
C GLU A 227 14.31 3.78 -16.89
N GLY A 228 14.63 2.49 -16.72
CA GLY A 228 15.97 1.95 -16.97
C GLY A 228 16.80 1.61 -15.73
N GLY A 229 16.34 1.91 -14.52
CA GLY A 229 16.93 1.38 -13.29
C GLY A 229 16.34 0.00 -13.00
N GLY A 230 17.11 -1.07 -13.17
CA GLY A 230 16.70 -2.46 -12.91
C GLY A 230 16.40 -2.76 -11.42
N CYS A 231 15.47 -2.03 -10.82
CA CYS A 231 15.03 -2.22 -9.45
C CYS A 231 14.07 -3.41 -9.39
N MET A 232 14.47 -4.44 -8.63
CA MET A 232 13.64 -5.62 -8.39
C MET A 232 13.21 -5.65 -6.93
N ALA A 233 11.90 -5.79 -6.69
CA ALA A 233 11.38 -6.07 -5.37
C ALA A 233 11.51 -7.57 -5.05
N LYS A 234 11.95 -7.90 -3.84
CA LYS A 234 11.98 -9.28 -3.32
C LYS A 234 11.42 -9.33 -1.90
N ALA A 235 10.67 -10.39 -1.60
CA ALA A 235 10.15 -10.65 -0.27
C ALA A 235 11.08 -11.62 0.48
N PHE A 236 11.64 -11.18 1.60
CA PHE A 236 12.51 -11.99 2.46
C PHE A 236 11.76 -12.40 3.73
N GLY A 237 11.60 -13.71 3.94
CA GLY A 237 11.00 -14.26 5.16
C GLY A 237 12.07 -14.56 6.20
N PHE A 238 11.90 -14.05 7.42
CA PHE A 238 12.77 -14.36 8.57
C PHE A 238 12.00 -15.30 9.51
N SER A 239 12.50 -16.53 9.66
CA SER A 239 11.91 -17.49 10.60
C SER A 239 12.13 -17.06 12.05
N PRO A 240 11.32 -17.54 13.03
CA PRO A 240 11.55 -17.27 14.44
C PRO A 240 12.98 -17.60 14.89
N ALA A 241 13.52 -18.74 14.45
CA ALA A 241 14.90 -19.15 14.76
C ALA A 241 15.95 -18.19 14.16
N ALA A 242 15.73 -17.71 12.92
CA ALA A 242 16.62 -16.72 12.31
C ALA A 242 16.58 -15.40 13.07
N ILE A 243 15.40 -14.94 13.50
CA ILE A 243 15.25 -13.73 14.31
C ILE A 243 15.98 -13.87 15.64
N THR A 244 15.82 -14.99 16.36
CA THR A 244 16.53 -15.25 17.61
C THR A 244 18.05 -15.24 17.41
N ALA A 245 18.55 -15.83 16.32
CA ALA A 245 19.97 -15.79 16.00
C ALA A 245 20.47 -14.37 15.70
N LEU A 246 19.69 -13.56 14.97
CA LEU A 246 20.01 -12.15 14.72
C LEU A 246 20.01 -11.32 16.00
N GLN A 247 19.05 -11.54 16.89
CA GLN A 247 19.00 -10.88 18.20
C GLN A 247 20.23 -11.21 19.04
N ALA A 248 20.61 -12.49 19.12
CA ALA A 248 21.82 -12.90 19.84
C ALA A 248 23.09 -12.23 19.26
N LYS A 249 23.17 -12.12 17.93
CA LYS A 249 24.30 -11.49 17.22
C LYS A 249 24.32 -9.97 17.35
N GLY A 250 23.17 -9.34 17.49
CA GLY A 250 23.02 -7.90 17.64
C GLY A 250 23.24 -7.38 19.06
N ARG A 251 23.45 -8.26 20.04
CA ARG A 251 23.71 -7.85 21.43
C ARG A 251 25.04 -7.11 21.53
N SER A 252 25.01 -6.00 22.26
CA SER A 252 26.19 -5.22 22.64
C SER A 252 26.03 -4.69 24.05
N GLU A 253 27.07 -4.05 24.58
CA GLU A 253 26.98 -3.34 25.87
C GLU A 253 25.90 -2.24 25.85
N THR A 254 25.75 -1.54 24.72
CA THR A 254 24.77 -0.46 24.54
C THR A 254 23.36 -0.95 24.18
N VAL A 255 23.24 -2.15 23.60
CA VAL A 255 21.98 -2.78 23.22
C VAL A 255 21.98 -4.23 23.73
N PRO A 256 21.79 -4.46 25.03
CA PRO A 256 21.90 -5.79 25.62
C PRO A 256 20.76 -6.74 25.20
N GLN A 257 19.61 -6.19 24.82
CA GLN A 257 18.44 -6.95 24.39
C GLN A 257 17.79 -6.32 23.15
N PRO A 258 18.38 -6.52 21.96
CA PRO A 258 17.85 -5.93 20.73
C PRO A 258 16.46 -6.51 20.41
N THR A 259 15.54 -5.64 20.05
CA THR A 259 14.22 -5.99 19.54
C THR A 259 14.33 -6.71 18.18
N ARG A 260 13.22 -7.31 17.76
CA ARG A 260 13.12 -7.93 16.43
C ARG A 260 13.36 -6.92 15.30
N VAL A 261 12.86 -5.69 15.46
CA VAL A 261 13.01 -4.62 14.47
C VAL A 261 14.47 -4.19 14.37
N GLU A 262 15.12 -3.88 15.50
CA GLU A 262 16.53 -3.50 15.50
C GLU A 262 17.43 -4.58 14.88
N SER A 263 17.18 -5.85 15.23
CA SER A 263 17.98 -6.97 14.75
C SER A 263 17.85 -7.21 13.24
N VAL A 264 16.63 -7.19 12.71
CA VAL A 264 16.38 -7.39 11.29
C VAL A 264 16.82 -6.18 10.48
N SER A 265 16.49 -4.96 10.92
CA SER A 265 16.90 -3.72 10.24
C SER A 265 18.42 -3.56 10.24
N GLY A 266 19.10 -3.82 11.36
CA GLY A 266 20.56 -3.78 11.44
C GLY A 266 21.22 -4.82 10.54
N PHE A 267 20.65 -6.04 10.46
CA PHE A 267 21.10 -7.06 9.52
C PHE A 267 20.98 -6.61 8.06
N ILE A 268 19.81 -6.09 7.68
CA ILE A 268 19.56 -5.59 6.32
C ILE A 268 20.50 -4.44 6.00
N TRP A 269 20.58 -3.43 6.87
CA TRP A 269 21.44 -2.26 6.70
C TRP A 269 22.90 -2.65 6.50
N LYS A 270 23.43 -3.56 7.32
CA LYS A 270 24.80 -4.07 7.18
C LYS A 270 25.09 -4.65 5.79
N HIS A 271 24.16 -5.45 5.25
CA HIS A 271 24.35 -6.09 3.94
C HIS A 271 24.12 -5.11 2.79
N LEU A 272 23.19 -4.17 2.94
CA LEU A 272 23.01 -3.07 1.98
C LEU A 272 24.29 -2.23 1.88
N MET A 273 24.87 -1.84 3.01
CA MET A 273 26.14 -1.10 3.04
C MET A 273 27.27 -1.87 2.37
N ALA A 274 27.40 -3.17 2.63
CA ALA A 274 28.42 -4.00 2.00
C ALA A 274 28.22 -4.13 0.48
N ALA A 275 26.97 -4.25 0.01
CA ALA A 275 26.64 -4.31 -1.41
C ALA A 275 26.80 -2.97 -2.14
N ALA A 276 26.68 -1.85 -1.43
CA ALA A 276 26.85 -0.51 -1.99
C ALA A 276 28.31 -0.10 -2.20
N VAL A 277 29.29 -0.86 -1.69
CA VAL A 277 30.71 -0.58 -1.92
C VAL A 277 31.06 -0.91 -3.38
N ILE A 278 31.20 0.13 -4.21
CA ILE A 278 31.74 0.03 -5.56
C ILE A 278 33.24 -0.30 -5.43
N PRO A 279 33.76 -1.40 -6.01
CA PRO A 279 35.19 -1.66 -5.99
C PRO A 279 35.90 -0.52 -6.72
N VAL A 280 36.77 0.21 -6.00
CA VAL A 280 37.70 1.17 -6.61
C VAL A 280 38.56 0.39 -7.60
N ARG A 281 38.40 0.67 -8.90
CA ARG A 281 39.35 0.20 -9.91
C ARG A 281 40.68 0.90 -9.60
N THR A 282 41.57 0.22 -8.88
CA THR A 282 42.98 0.60 -8.84
C THR A 282 43.52 0.39 -10.24
N GLY A 283 43.58 1.47 -11.03
CA GLY A 283 44.29 1.47 -12.30
C GLY A 283 45.74 1.11 -12.04
N SER A 284 46.18 -0.03 -12.56
CA SER A 284 47.59 -0.33 -12.73
C SER A 284 48.13 0.67 -13.76
N ASN A 285 48.90 1.65 -13.30
CA ASN A 285 49.79 2.41 -14.18
C ASN A 285 50.85 1.43 -14.70
N SER A 286 50.73 1.05 -15.98
CA SER A 286 51.82 0.53 -16.80
C SER A 286 52.58 1.69 -17.42
#